data_AF-A0A2E8DZV9-F1
#
_entry.id   AF-A0A2E8DZV9-F1
#
_cell.length_a   1.000
_cell.length_b   1.000
_cell.length_c   1.000
_cell.angle_alpha   90.00
_cell.angle_beta   90.00
_cell.angle_gamma   90.00
#
_symmetry.space_group_name_H-M   'P 1'
#
loop_
_entity.id
_entity.type
_entity.pdbx_description
1 polymer ?
#
loop_
_entity_poly.entity_id
_entity_poly.type
_entity_poly.pdbx_seq_one_letter_code
_entity_poly.pdbx_strand_id
1 'polypeptide(L)'
;MAANTIEVGLCAGRHEMPVKDFIWQKIDDPMDFQGLENHAKAWLKNQDLWKNGDTPTVKVYVTGLTVALTSFLNAWEQVVGTMDFEGMKRPYLWLLHYDRNTDTYQEQNWLGWA
;
A
#
# COMPACT_ATOMS: atom_id res chain seq x y z
N MET A 1 2.62 8.07 21.84
CA MET A 1 1.56 7.38 21.09
C MET A 1 2.27 6.63 19.98
N ALA A 2 2.09 5.31 19.88
CA ALA A 2 2.75 4.56 18.82
C ALA A 2 2.10 4.95 17.48
N ALA A 3 2.89 5.37 16.50
CA ALA A 3 2.39 5.73 15.19
C ALA A 3 1.55 4.56 14.62
N ASN A 4 0.31 4.84 14.22
CA ASN A 4 -0.58 3.85 13.61
C ASN A 4 0.04 3.37 12.27
N THR A 5 0.71 2.23 12.30
CA THR A 5 1.43 1.68 11.14
C THR A 5 0.73 0.42 10.66
N ILE A 6 0.37 0.41 9.37
CA ILE A 6 -0.18 -0.75 8.67
C ILE A 6 0.93 -1.33 7.82
N GLU A 7 1.30 -2.58 8.07
CA GLU A 7 2.30 -3.32 7.30
C GLU A 7 1.60 -4.43 6.51
N VAL A 8 1.76 -4.40 5.18
CA VAL A 8 1.02 -5.30 4.29
C VAL A 8 1.87 -5.70 3.09
N GLY A 9 1.70 -6.91 2.58
CA GLY A 9 2.31 -7.33 1.33
C GLY A 9 1.47 -6.91 0.13
N LEU A 10 2.11 -6.62 -1.00
CA LEU A 10 1.38 -6.26 -2.22
C LEU A 10 0.54 -7.45 -2.70
N CYS A 11 1.18 -8.58 -3.04
CA CYS A 11 0.51 -9.78 -3.51
C CYS A 11 1.15 -11.04 -2.92
N ALA A 12 0.34 -11.92 -2.33
CA ALA A 12 0.81 -13.17 -1.74
C ALA A 12 1.28 -14.18 -2.80
N GLY A 13 1.97 -15.24 -2.35
CA GLY A 13 2.31 -16.42 -3.16
C GLY A 13 3.38 -16.21 -4.23
N ARG A 14 4.08 -15.06 -4.24
CA ARG A 14 5.21 -14.79 -5.15
C ARG A 14 6.56 -15.09 -4.51
N HIS A 15 6.70 -14.81 -3.21
CA HIS A 15 7.85 -15.14 -2.36
C HIS A 15 7.43 -14.93 -0.89
N GLU A 16 8.24 -15.42 0.05
CA GLU A 16 8.04 -15.16 1.47
C GLU A 16 8.33 -13.69 1.80
N MET A 17 7.43 -13.06 2.54
CA MET A 17 7.57 -11.69 3.04
C MET A 17 7.40 -11.68 4.56
N PRO A 18 7.98 -10.71 5.27
CA PRO A 18 7.87 -10.61 6.73
C PRO A 18 6.50 -10.05 7.19
N VAL A 19 5.43 -10.34 6.45
CA VAL A 19 4.05 -9.90 6.70
C VAL A 19 3.07 -11.04 6.45
N LYS A 20 1.94 -11.01 7.14
CA LYS A 20 0.88 -12.04 7.03
C LYS A 20 -0.29 -11.59 6.18
N ASP A 21 -0.55 -10.28 6.17
CA ASP A 21 -1.65 -9.68 5.43
C ASP A 21 -1.17 -9.17 4.07
N PHE A 22 -2.03 -9.28 3.07
CA PHE A 22 -1.75 -8.87 1.70
C PHE A 22 -2.93 -8.11 1.11
N ILE A 23 -2.64 -7.14 0.25
CA ILE A 23 -3.67 -6.43 -0.52
C ILE A 23 -4.35 -7.43 -1.45
N TRP A 24 -3.56 -8.23 -2.18
CA TRP A 24 -4.06 -9.35 -2.99
C TRP A 24 -3.55 -10.69 -2.47
N GLN A 25 -4.46 -11.59 -2.13
CA GLN A 25 -4.11 -12.99 -1.82
C GLN A 25 -3.74 -13.77 -3.10
N LYS A 26 -4.35 -13.40 -4.23
CA LYS A 26 -4.09 -13.93 -5.56
C LYS A 26 -4.53 -12.89 -6.60
N ILE A 27 -3.85 -12.87 -7.74
CA ILE A 27 -4.28 -12.13 -8.93
C ILE A 27 -4.43 -13.15 -10.06
N ASP A 28 -5.67 -13.33 -10.52
CA ASP A 28 -6.00 -14.28 -11.60
C ASP A 28 -5.65 -13.71 -12.97
N ASP A 29 -6.04 -12.46 -13.24
CA ASP A 29 -5.72 -11.74 -14.47
C ASP A 29 -4.94 -10.44 -14.14
N PRO A 30 -3.62 -10.38 -14.42
CA PRO A 30 -2.82 -9.18 -14.23
C PRO A 30 -3.18 -8.04 -15.19
N MET A 31 -3.98 -8.29 -16.24
CA MET A 31 -4.41 -7.29 -17.22
C MET A 31 -5.79 -6.69 -16.90
N ASP A 32 -6.49 -7.19 -15.89
CA ASP A 32 -7.71 -6.56 -15.37
C ASP A 32 -7.37 -5.35 -14.48
N PHE A 33 -6.84 -4.30 -15.09
CA PHE A 33 -6.41 -3.10 -14.37
C PHE A 33 -7.56 -2.47 -13.57
N GLN A 34 -8.78 -2.51 -14.12
CA GLN A 34 -9.96 -1.95 -13.48
C GLN A 34 -10.35 -2.75 -12.23
N GLY A 35 -10.34 -4.08 -12.31
CA GLY A 35 -10.60 -4.97 -11.17
C GLY A 35 -9.53 -4.84 -10.08
N LEU A 36 -8.26 -4.77 -10.47
CA LEU A 36 -7.14 -4.53 -9.54
C LEU A 36 -7.32 -3.21 -8.80
N GLU A 37 -7.56 -2.10 -9.52
CA GLU A 37 -7.78 -0.80 -8.89
C GLU A 37 -9.00 -0.80 -7.95
N ASN A 38 -10.12 -1.41 -8.37
CA ASN A 38 -11.33 -1.47 -7.54
C ASN A 38 -11.11 -2.28 -6.26
N HIS A 39 -10.37 -3.38 -6.35
CA HIS A 39 -9.98 -4.18 -5.19
C HIS A 39 -9.09 -3.38 -4.23
N ALA A 40 -8.07 -2.67 -4.74
CA ALA A 40 -7.21 -1.82 -3.93
C ALA A 40 -8.00 -0.69 -3.24
N LYS A 41 -8.93 -0.05 -3.95
CA LYS A 41 -9.83 0.97 -3.36
C LYS A 41 -10.67 0.40 -2.23
N ALA A 42 -11.24 -0.79 -2.43
CA ALA A 42 -12.03 -1.46 -1.40
C ALA A 42 -11.16 -1.82 -0.18
N TRP A 43 -9.95 -2.33 -0.41
CA TRP A 43 -8.99 -2.60 0.65
C TRP A 43 -8.65 -1.34 1.46
N LEU A 44 -8.33 -0.23 0.79
CA LEU A 44 -8.00 1.05 1.44
C LEU A 44 -9.14 1.59 2.31
N LYS A 45 -10.39 1.50 1.82
CA LYS A 45 -11.58 1.95 2.57
C LYS A 45 -11.87 1.09 3.81
N ASN A 46 -11.42 -0.15 3.82
CA ASN A 46 -11.55 -1.06 4.96
C ASN A 46 -10.40 -0.93 5.97
N GLN A 47 -9.33 -0.22 5.61
CA GLN A 47 -8.24 0.04 6.53
C GLN A 47 -8.61 1.13 7.53
N ASP A 48 -8.13 0.99 8.76
CA ASP A 48 -8.35 1.96 9.82
C ASP A 48 -7.40 3.17 9.69
N LEU A 49 -7.44 3.83 8.52
CA LEU A 49 -6.57 4.97 8.16
C LEU A 49 -6.98 6.28 8.85
N TRP A 50 -7.98 6.24 9.74
CA TRP A 50 -8.61 7.46 10.26
C TRP A 50 -8.91 7.44 11.76
N LYS A 51 -8.53 6.39 12.51
CA LYS A 51 -8.73 6.38 13.97
C LYS A 51 -7.54 6.94 14.73
N ASN A 52 -7.87 7.64 15.81
CA ASN A 52 -6.99 8.09 16.91
C ASN A 52 -6.25 9.42 16.74
N GLY A 53 -6.58 10.25 15.74
CA GLY A 53 -6.00 11.60 15.61
C GLY A 53 -4.51 11.64 15.25
N ASP A 54 -3.90 10.48 15.04
CA ASP A 54 -2.54 10.31 14.52
C ASP A 54 -2.57 10.12 13.00
N THR A 55 -1.54 10.61 12.30
CA THR A 55 -1.37 10.36 10.86
C THR A 55 -0.85 8.95 10.63
N PRO A 56 -1.62 8.04 10.01
CA PRO A 56 -1.16 6.68 9.83
C PRO A 56 -0.07 6.58 8.77
N THR A 57 0.73 5.53 8.90
CA THR A 57 1.75 5.15 7.92
C THR A 57 1.40 3.79 7.35
N VAL A 58 1.31 3.70 6.03
CA VAL A 58 1.12 2.44 5.31
C VAL A 58 2.47 2.02 4.72
N LYS A 59 2.92 0.83 5.08
CA LYS A 59 4.13 0.19 4.56
C LYS A 59 3.72 -1.00 3.70
N VAL A 60 4.02 -0.92 2.41
CA VAL A 60 3.68 -1.98 1.44
C VAL A 60 4.95 -2.69 1.01
N TYR A 61 5.08 -3.97 1.38
CA TYR A 61 6.13 -4.85 0.88
C TYR A 61 5.83 -5.18 -0.58
N VAL A 62 6.62 -4.61 -1.49
CA VAL A 62 6.33 -4.71 -2.92
C VAL A 62 6.79 -6.03 -3.50
N THR A 63 6.09 -6.50 -4.53
CA THR A 63 6.55 -7.58 -5.39
C THR A 63 7.03 -6.99 -6.72
N GLY A 64 7.74 -7.78 -7.54
CA GLY A 64 8.05 -7.41 -8.92
C GLY A 64 6.84 -7.35 -9.87
N LEU A 65 5.60 -7.46 -9.36
CA LEU A 65 4.39 -7.40 -10.17
C LEU A 65 3.95 -5.94 -10.37
N THR A 66 4.58 -5.28 -11.34
CA THR A 66 4.37 -3.85 -11.62
C THR A 66 2.91 -3.45 -11.76
N VAL A 67 2.10 -4.26 -12.46
CA VAL A 67 0.67 -3.97 -12.69
C VAL A 67 -0.12 -3.83 -11.38
N ALA A 68 0.15 -4.69 -10.38
CA ALA A 68 -0.51 -4.61 -9.08
C ALA A 68 -0.07 -3.37 -8.30
N LEU A 69 1.22 -3.04 -8.38
CA LEU A 69 1.76 -1.83 -7.74
C LEU A 69 1.16 -0.57 -8.37
N THR A 70 1.14 -0.46 -9.70
CA THR A 70 0.57 0.71 -10.37
C THR A 70 -0.92 0.86 -10.11
N SER A 71 -1.69 -0.25 -10.11
CA SER A 71 -3.11 -0.21 -9.73
C SER A 71 -3.32 0.20 -8.27
N PHE A 72 -2.47 -0.27 -7.34
CA PHE A 72 -2.52 0.18 -5.95
C PHE A 72 -2.25 1.69 -5.83
N LEU A 73 -1.21 2.20 -6.50
CA LEU A 73 -0.85 3.62 -6.44
C LEU A 73 -1.94 4.50 -7.04
N ASN A 74 -2.57 4.10 -8.15
CA ASN A 74 -3.74 4.78 -8.70
C ASN A 74 -4.91 4.81 -7.71
N ALA A 75 -5.19 3.68 -7.06
CA ALA A 75 -6.23 3.60 -6.04
C ALA A 75 -5.90 4.47 -4.81
N TRP A 76 -4.64 4.48 -4.39
CA TRP A 76 -4.14 5.31 -3.29
C TRP A 76 -4.37 6.80 -3.56
N GLU A 77 -4.00 7.31 -4.73
CA GLU A 77 -4.23 8.72 -5.07
C GLU A 77 -5.73 9.05 -5.17
N GLN A 78 -6.54 8.15 -5.73
CA GLN A 78 -7.99 8.35 -5.87
C GLN A 78 -8.77 8.25 -4.56
N VAL A 79 -8.23 7.58 -3.54
CA VAL A 79 -8.90 7.41 -2.25
C VAL A 79 -8.30 8.33 -1.20
N VAL A 80 -6.98 8.28 -1.04
CA VAL A 80 -6.23 9.05 -0.03
C VAL A 80 -5.89 10.44 -0.57
N GLY A 81 -5.45 10.56 -1.82
CA GLY A 81 -5.04 11.86 -2.39
C GLY A 81 -6.19 12.88 -2.52
N THR A 82 -7.44 12.43 -2.63
CA THR A 82 -8.62 13.28 -2.74
C THR A 82 -9.32 13.58 -1.41
N MET A 83 -8.76 13.14 -0.28
CA MET A 83 -9.41 13.38 1.01
C MET A 83 -9.19 14.81 1.48
N ASP A 84 -10.23 15.42 2.04
CA ASP A 84 -10.07 16.60 2.89
C ASP A 84 -9.53 16.14 4.23
N PHE A 85 -8.39 16.69 4.63
CA PHE A 85 -7.73 16.30 5.87
C PHE A 85 -8.11 17.18 7.06
N GLU A 86 -9.00 18.18 6.93
CA GLU A 86 -9.45 19.05 8.04
C GLU A 86 -8.31 19.53 8.96
N GLY A 87 -7.14 19.86 8.38
CA GLY A 87 -5.94 20.28 9.12
C GLY A 87 -5.06 19.15 9.68
N MET A 88 -5.45 17.89 9.51
CA MET A 88 -4.59 16.71 9.72
C MET A 88 -3.62 16.51 8.56
N LYS A 89 -2.54 15.76 8.78
CA LYS A 89 -1.63 15.38 7.69
C LYS A 89 -2.17 14.16 6.94
N ARG A 90 -1.95 14.15 5.62
CA ARG A 90 -2.16 13.00 4.76
C ARG A 90 -1.40 11.76 5.29
N PRO A 91 -2.01 10.55 5.25
CA PRO A 91 -1.30 9.30 5.52
C PRO A 91 -0.02 9.16 4.70
N TYR A 92 1.04 8.63 5.31
CA TYR A 92 2.30 8.35 4.61
C TYR A 92 2.23 6.98 3.93
N LEU A 93 2.83 6.86 2.74
CA LEU A 93 3.00 5.58 2.04
C LEU A 93 4.49 5.30 1.81
N TRP A 94 4.95 4.16 2.31
CA TRP A 94 6.28 3.64 2.05
C TRP A 94 6.19 2.34 1.26
N LEU A 95 6.95 2.26 0.17
CA LEU A 95 7.14 1.07 -0.63
C LEU A 95 8.42 0.37 -0.14
N LEU A 96 8.30 -0.88 0.29
CA LEU A 96 9.39 -1.65 0.86
C LEU A 96 9.93 -2.62 -0.19
N HIS A 97 11.14 -2.37 -0.66
CA HIS A 97 11.79 -3.11 -1.75
C HIS A 97 12.84 -4.07 -1.20
N TYR A 98 12.73 -5.36 -1.53
CA TYR A 98 13.72 -6.34 -1.10
C TYR A 98 15.09 -6.08 -1.76
N ASP A 99 16.12 -5.92 -0.95
CA ASP A 99 17.51 -5.80 -1.35
C ASP A 99 18.27 -7.10 -1.03
N ARG A 100 18.60 -7.83 -2.09
CA ARG A 100 19.33 -9.09 -2.03
C ARG A 100 20.75 -8.99 -1.46
N ASN A 101 21.36 -7.81 -1.47
CA ASN A 101 22.73 -7.63 -0.98
C ASN A 101 22.76 -7.55 0.54
N THR A 102 21.71 -6.98 1.12
CA THR A 102 21.56 -6.81 2.57
C THR A 102 20.62 -7.83 3.20
N ASP A 103 19.85 -8.57 2.38
CA ASP A 103 18.79 -9.48 2.82
C ASP A 103 17.72 -8.76 3.68
N THR A 104 17.43 -7.51 3.32
CA THR A 104 16.47 -6.65 4.02
C THR A 104 15.58 -5.91 3.04
N TYR A 105 14.59 -5.17 3.55
CA TYR A 105 13.73 -4.30 2.75
C TYR A 105 14.16 -2.84 2.91
N GLN A 106 14.37 -2.16 1.77
CA GLN A 106 14.68 -0.73 1.70
C GLN A 106 13.39 0.08 1.52
N GLU A 107 13.24 1.14 2.30
CA GLU A 107 12.05 1.98 2.28
C GLU A 107 12.15 3.09 1.22
N GLN A 108 11.14 3.20 0.37
CA GLN A 108 10.96 4.30 -0.58
C GLN A 108 9.68 5.08 -0.25
N ASN A 109 9.80 6.38 0.02
CA ASN A 109 8.64 7.23 0.24
C ASN A 109 7.90 7.50 -1.07
N TRP A 110 6.60 7.23 -1.11
CA TRP A 110 5.73 7.62 -2.21
C TRP A 110 5.13 9.01 -1.95
N LEU A 111 5.58 10.00 -2.73
CA LEU A 111 5.19 11.40 -2.56
C LEU A 111 3.81 11.73 -3.15
N GLY A 112 3.25 10.83 -3.96
CA GLY A 112 2.02 11.08 -4.72
C GLY A 112 2.24 11.92 -5.98
N TRP A 113 1.13 12.33 -6.58
CA TRP A 113 1.15 13.27 -7.70
C TRP A 113 1.38 14.68 -7.17
N ALA A 114 2.24 15.44 -7.85
CA ALA A 114 2.50 16.85 -7.56
C ALA A 114 1.36 17.74 -8.05
#